data_AF-A0A926G5A5-F1
#
_entry.id   AF-A0A926G5A5-F1
#
_cell.length_a   1.000
_cell.length_b   1.000
_cell.length_c   1.000
_cell.angle_alpha   90.00
_cell.angle_beta   90.00
_cell.angle_gamma   90.00
#
_symmetry.space_group_name_H-M   'P 1'
#
loop_
_entity.id
_entity.type
_entity.pdbx_description
1 polymer ?
#
loop_
_entity_poly.entity_id
_entity_poly.type
_entity_poly.pdbx_seq_one_letter_code
_entity_poly.pdbx_strand_id
1 'polypeptide(L)'
;MHKFEKGAAIVLAGDLRSTFDAVDDALVAGSRMFGSLIETAHNGKVPPAQSQTIFSSVASGLTSLIGVRGDFVEAAKRMNVIKRGSNLNVVDLGCDNPLEVFTEASAPVHQQPQAVA
;
A
#
# COMPACT_ATOMS: atom_id res chain seq x y z
N MET A 1 -3.09 -17.24 -25.31
CA MET A 1 -3.77 -16.01 -24.86
C MET A 1 -4.85 -16.40 -23.86
N HIS A 2 -4.80 -15.83 -22.65
CA HIS A 2 -5.80 -16.11 -21.61
C HIS A 2 -7.11 -15.37 -21.90
N LYS A 3 -8.25 -15.97 -21.54
CA LYS A 3 -9.58 -15.34 -21.62
C LYS A 3 -10.09 -15.10 -20.22
N PHE A 4 -10.18 -13.84 -19.83
CA PHE A 4 -10.75 -13.41 -18.56
C PHE A 4 -12.07 -12.68 -18.78
N GLU A 5 -12.97 -12.84 -17.81
CA GLU A 5 -14.18 -12.03 -17.70
C GLU A 5 -13.78 -10.64 -17.18
N LYS A 6 -14.27 -9.59 -17.84
CA LYS A 6 -13.83 -8.21 -17.57
C LYS A 6 -14.30 -7.74 -16.20
N GLY A 7 -15.53 -8.05 -15.81
CA GLY A 7 -16.09 -7.70 -14.50
C GLY A 7 -15.27 -8.29 -13.35
N ALA A 8 -14.95 -9.58 -13.42
CA ALA A 8 -14.11 -10.27 -12.44
C ALA A 8 -12.71 -9.64 -12.33
N ALA A 9 -12.12 -9.24 -13.46
CA ALA A 9 -10.82 -8.57 -13.47
C ALA A 9 -10.88 -7.16 -12.83
N ILE A 10 -11.98 -6.43 -13.01
CA ILE A 10 -12.21 -5.13 -12.36
C ILE A 10 -12.38 -5.30 -10.84
N VAL A 11 -13.16 -6.30 -10.41
CA VAL A 11 -13.35 -6.61 -8.98
C VAL A 11 -12.01 -6.95 -8.34
N LEU A 12 -11.24 -7.85 -8.94
CA LEU A 12 -9.91 -8.22 -8.44
C LEU A 12 -8.96 -7.01 -8.33
N ALA A 13 -9.00 -6.09 -9.29
CA ALA A 13 -8.22 -4.86 -9.23
C ALA A 13 -8.68 -3.90 -8.11
N GLY A 14 -9.99 -3.88 -7.80
CA GLY A 14 -10.53 -3.22 -6.62
C GLY A 14 -10.00 -3.84 -5.33
N ASP A 15 -10.13 -5.16 -5.19
CA ASP A 15 -9.70 -5.92 -4.02
C ASP A 15 -8.20 -5.75 -3.74
N LEU A 16 -7.38 -5.75 -4.80
CA LEU A 16 -5.94 -5.52 -4.69
C LEU A 16 -5.62 -4.14 -4.10
N ARG A 17 -6.28 -3.07 -4.58
CA ARG A 17 -6.08 -1.71 -4.08
C ARG A 17 -6.51 -1.59 -2.63
N SER A 18 -7.71 -2.08 -2.29
CA SER A 18 -8.19 -2.09 -0.90
C SER A 18 -7.28 -2.90 0.03
N THR A 19 -6.64 -3.95 -0.48
CA THR A 19 -5.66 -4.71 0.30
C THR A 19 -4.38 -3.90 0.55
N PHE A 20 -3.87 -3.16 -0.43
CA PHE A 20 -2.74 -2.25 -0.22
C PHE A 20 -3.08 -1.17 0.81
N ASP A 21 -4.23 -0.51 0.66
CA ASP A 21 -4.69 0.52 1.58
C ASP A 21 -4.77 -0.03 3.01
N ALA A 22 -5.33 -1.23 3.20
CA ALA A 22 -5.43 -1.86 4.51
C ALA A 22 -4.06 -2.17 5.14
N VAL A 23 -3.08 -2.60 4.34
CA VAL A 23 -1.71 -2.85 4.82
C VAL A 23 -1.02 -1.53 5.17
N ASP A 24 -1.18 -0.49 4.37
CA ASP A 24 -0.60 0.82 4.62
C ASP A 24 -1.21 1.48 5.86
N ASP A 25 -2.53 1.37 6.05
CA ASP A 25 -3.22 1.78 7.28
C ASP A 25 -2.73 1.02 8.51
N ALA A 26 -2.52 -0.29 8.39
CA ALA A 26 -1.97 -1.11 9.48
C ALA A 26 -0.54 -0.69 9.84
N LEU A 27 0.30 -0.33 8.86
CA LEU A 27 1.65 0.19 9.10
C LEU A 27 1.61 1.56 9.80
N VAL A 28 0.72 2.46 9.39
CA VAL A 28 0.52 3.76 10.05
C VAL A 28 0.07 3.57 11.49
N ALA A 29 -0.97 2.76 11.71
CA ALA A 29 -1.50 2.49 13.05
C ALA A 29 -0.46 1.82 13.95
N GLY A 30 0.26 0.82 13.44
CA GLY A 30 1.31 0.12 14.17
C GLY A 30 2.50 1.02 14.51
N SER A 31 2.88 1.94 13.61
CA SER A 31 3.96 2.91 13.87
C SER A 31 3.57 3.90 14.97
N ARG A 32 2.33 4.40 14.94
CA ARG A 32 1.78 5.26 16.02
C ARG A 32 1.77 4.52 17.36
N MET A 33 1.27 3.28 17.37
CA MET A 33 1.26 2.43 18.57
C MET A 33 2.68 2.22 19.11
N PHE A 34 3.66 1.95 18.24
CA PHE A 34 5.04 1.75 18.67
C PHE A 34 5.64 3.04 19.28
N GLY A 35 5.36 4.20 18.70
CA GLY A 35 5.70 5.50 19.28
C GLY A 35 5.11 5.68 20.68
N SER A 36 3.81 5.47 20.85
CA SER A 36 3.14 5.53 22.16
C SER A 36 3.73 4.55 23.18
N LEU A 37 4.12 3.35 22.73
CA LEU A 37 4.79 2.36 23.59
C LEU A 37 6.17 2.85 24.06
N ILE A 38 6.97 3.44 23.17
CA ILE A 38 8.29 4.00 23.52
C ILE A 38 8.13 5.12 24.55
N GLU A 39 7.22 6.06 24.29
CA GLU A 39 6.94 7.18 25.22
C GLU A 39 6.46 6.68 26.58
N THR A 40 5.55 5.70 26.60
CA THR A 40 5.04 5.10 27.83
C THR A 40 6.14 4.40 28.61
N ALA A 41 6.99 3.61 27.93
CA ALA A 41 8.11 2.92 28.57
C ALA A 41 9.14 3.89 29.15
N HIS A 42 9.45 4.96 28.42
CA HIS A 42 10.36 6.02 28.86
C HIS A 42 9.82 6.75 30.11
N ASN A 43 8.58 7.24 30.03
CA ASN A 43 7.95 8.00 31.12
C ASN A 43 7.70 7.12 32.36
N GLY A 44 7.37 5.85 32.15
CA GLY A 44 7.20 4.85 33.21
C GLY A 44 8.51 4.31 33.80
N LYS A 45 9.67 4.76 33.29
CA LYS A 45 11.00 4.27 33.70
C LYS A 45 11.11 2.74 33.64
N VAL A 46 10.51 2.14 32.62
CA VAL A 46 10.52 0.68 32.43
C VAL A 46 11.97 0.22 32.26
N PRO A 47 12.42 -0.84 32.96
CA PRO A 47 13.78 -1.34 32.83
C PRO A 47 14.15 -1.63 31.37
N PRO A 48 15.38 -1.30 30.91
CA PRO A 48 15.79 -1.51 29.53
C PRO A 48 15.61 -2.95 29.02
N ALA A 49 15.93 -3.95 29.86
CA ALA A 49 15.78 -5.36 29.47
C ALA A 49 14.31 -5.75 29.21
N GLN A 50 13.37 -5.18 29.97
CA GLN A 50 11.94 -5.45 29.80
C GLN A 50 11.39 -4.71 28.57
N SER A 51 11.69 -3.42 28.44
CA SER A 51 11.22 -2.62 27.29
C SER A 51 11.80 -3.13 25.96
N GLN A 52 13.06 -3.55 25.92
CA GLN A 52 13.68 -4.11 24.72
C GLN A 52 12.93 -5.33 24.18
N THR A 53 12.45 -6.22 25.06
CA THR A 53 11.73 -7.42 24.63
C THR A 53 10.41 -7.05 23.93
N ILE A 54 9.70 -6.06 24.47
CA ILE A 54 8.45 -5.57 23.89
C ILE A 54 8.72 -4.81 22.58
N PHE A 55 9.72 -3.93 22.55
CA PHE A 55 10.11 -3.18 21.35
C PHE A 55 10.50 -4.12 20.20
N SER A 56 11.31 -5.15 20.48
CA SER A 56 11.68 -6.15 19.47
C SER A 56 10.46 -6.89 18.92
N SER A 57 9.49 -7.20 19.77
CA SER A 57 8.27 -7.92 19.36
C SER A 57 7.41 -7.05 18.44
N VAL A 58 7.21 -5.77 18.78
CA VAL A 58 6.46 -4.83 17.94
C VAL A 58 7.20 -4.54 16.62
N ALA A 59 8.51 -4.31 16.67
CA ALA A 59 9.33 -4.09 15.49
C ALA A 59 9.30 -5.29 14.52
N SER A 60 9.31 -6.52 15.07
CA SER A 60 9.16 -7.75 14.27
C SER A 60 7.80 -7.82 13.58
N GLY A 61 6.72 -7.46 14.27
CA GLY A 61 5.38 -7.37 13.70
C GLY A 61 5.30 -6.36 12.54
N LEU A 62 5.86 -5.16 12.73
CA LEU A 62 5.93 -4.13 11.68
C LEU A 62 6.76 -4.59 10.48
N THR A 63 7.91 -5.25 10.72
CA THR A 63 8.74 -5.84 9.66
C THR A 63 7.96 -6.88 8.86
N SER A 64 7.15 -7.70 9.54
CA SER A 64 6.31 -8.70 8.86
C SER A 64 5.24 -8.05 7.98
N LEU A 65 4.61 -6.96 8.42
CA LEU A 65 3.66 -6.19 7.60
C LEU A 65 4.32 -5.58 6.35
N ILE A 66 5.54 -5.07 6.49
CA ILE A 66 6.35 -4.59 5.34
C ILE A 66 6.61 -5.74 4.36
N GLY A 67 6.92 -6.94 4.89
CA GLY A 67 7.07 -8.15 4.08
C GLY A 67 5.81 -8.47 3.27
N VAL A 68 4.65 -8.53 3.93
CA VAL A 68 3.34 -8.76 3.28
C VAL A 68 3.07 -7.72 2.19
N ARG A 69 3.37 -6.45 2.44
CA ARG A 69 3.25 -5.38 1.44
C ARG A 69 4.11 -5.68 0.21
N GLY A 70 5.35 -6.12 0.41
CA GLY A 70 6.27 -6.52 -0.66
C GLY A 70 5.74 -7.67 -1.51
N ASP A 71 5.17 -8.69 -0.85
CA ASP A 71 4.56 -9.84 -1.52
C ASP A 71 3.36 -9.44 -2.40
N PHE A 72 2.52 -8.50 -1.93
CA PHE A 72 1.43 -7.98 -2.75
C PHE A 72 1.90 -7.14 -3.94
N VAL A 73 2.99 -6.36 -3.79
CA VAL A 73 3.62 -5.66 -4.92
C VAL A 73 4.08 -6.66 -5.98
N GLU A 74 4.70 -7.76 -5.56
CA GLU A 74 5.15 -8.80 -6.49
C GLU A 74 3.96 -9.54 -7.14
N ALA A 75 2.89 -9.82 -6.38
CA ALA A 75 1.65 -10.37 -6.93
C ALA A 75 1.04 -9.44 -7.99
N ALA A 76 0.98 -8.13 -7.73
CA ALA A 76 0.48 -7.12 -8.66
C ALA A 76 1.28 -7.12 -9.98
N LYS A 77 2.61 -7.16 -9.90
CA LYS A 77 3.48 -7.27 -11.08
C LYS A 77 3.17 -8.51 -11.92
N ARG A 78 3.01 -9.67 -11.28
CA ARG A 78 2.68 -10.93 -11.96
C ARG A 78 1.30 -10.87 -12.62
N MET A 79 0.31 -10.28 -11.94
CA MET A 79 -1.02 -10.05 -12.53
C MET A 79 -0.95 -9.18 -13.78
N ASN A 80 -0.13 -8.13 -13.79
CA ASN A 80 0.06 -7.29 -14.99
C ASN A 80 0.70 -8.07 -16.16
N VAL A 81 1.67 -8.95 -15.88
CA VAL A 81 2.25 -9.83 -16.91
C VAL A 81 1.17 -10.74 -17.51
N ILE A 82 0.33 -11.34 -16.66
CA ILE A 82 -0.78 -12.20 -17.10
C ILE A 82 -1.82 -11.42 -17.91
N LYS A 83 -2.19 -10.21 -17.45
CA LYS A 83 -3.11 -9.29 -18.16
C LYS A 83 -2.61 -8.98 -19.57
N ARG A 84 -1.33 -8.63 -19.73
CA ARG A 84 -0.70 -8.36 -21.04
C ARG A 84 -0.78 -9.56 -22.00
N GLY A 85 -0.78 -10.79 -21.47
CA GLY A 85 -0.95 -12.03 -22.23
C GLY A 85 -2.41 -12.45 -22.48
N SER A 86 -3.39 -11.60 -22.18
CA SER A 86 -4.82 -11.93 -22.20
C SER A 86 -5.65 -11.06 -23.15
N ASN A 87 -6.94 -11.39 -23.27
CA ASN A 87 -7.95 -10.54 -23.93
C ASN A 87 -8.17 -9.17 -23.24
N LEU A 88 -7.57 -8.93 -22.07
CA LEU A 88 -7.63 -7.66 -21.33
C LEU A 88 -6.37 -6.80 -21.49
N ASN A 89 -5.45 -7.13 -22.40
CA ASN A 89 -4.19 -6.40 -22.59
C ASN A 89 -4.36 -4.86 -22.68
N VAL A 90 -5.36 -4.42 -23.45
CA VAL A 90 -5.64 -2.99 -23.68
C VAL A 90 -6.63 -2.37 -22.69
N VAL A 91 -7.16 -3.17 -21.76
CA VAL A 91 -8.12 -2.69 -20.77
C VAL A 91 -7.35 -2.10 -19.60
N ASP A 92 -7.57 -0.84 -19.28
CA ASP A 92 -7.09 -0.29 -18.03
C ASP A 92 -7.90 -0.86 -16.85
N LEU A 93 -7.20 -1.48 -15.92
CA LEU A 93 -7.76 -2.05 -14.69
C LEU A 93 -7.25 -1.32 -13.45
N GLY A 94 -6.36 -0.34 -13.59
CA GLY A 94 -5.71 0.33 -12.45
C GLY A 94 -4.65 -0.52 -11.73
N CYS A 95 -4.26 -1.66 -12.29
CA CYS A 95 -3.21 -2.53 -11.74
C CYS A 95 -1.80 -2.14 -12.23
N ASP A 96 -1.70 -1.34 -13.29
CA ASP A 96 -0.44 -1.13 -14.02
C ASP A 96 0.63 -0.37 -13.21
N ASN A 97 0.22 0.34 -12.14
CA ASN A 97 1.14 0.99 -11.20
C ASN A 97 0.54 1.18 -9.78
N PRO A 98 0.74 0.25 -8.83
CA PRO A 98 0.23 0.40 -7.47
C PRO A 98 0.93 1.52 -6.66
N LEU A 99 1.91 2.24 -7.23
CA LEU A 99 2.67 3.31 -6.57
C LEU A 99 2.40 4.71 -7.13
N GLU A 100 1.43 4.87 -8.05
CA GLU A 100 1.13 6.15 -8.70
C GLU A 100 0.65 7.26 -7.75
N VAL A 101 0.26 6.90 -6.52
CA VAL A 101 -0.07 7.83 -5.42
C VAL A 101 1.12 8.75 -5.06
N PHE A 102 2.37 8.31 -5.32
CA PHE A 102 3.56 9.14 -5.06
C PHE A 102 4.02 9.99 -6.25
N THR A 103 3.37 9.87 -7.42
CA THR A 103 3.73 10.63 -8.63
C THR A 103 2.74 11.73 -8.99
N GLU A 104 1.49 11.67 -8.50
CA GLU A 104 0.49 12.72 -8.78
C GLU A 104 0.49 13.89 -7.78
N ALA A 105 1.27 13.81 -6.69
CA ALA A 105 1.47 14.92 -5.77
C ALA A 105 2.47 15.97 -6.31
N SER A 106 2.28 16.46 -7.55
CA SER A 106 2.88 17.70 -8.04
C SER A 106 2.43 18.07 -9.46
N ALA A 107 1.14 18.35 -9.65
CA ALA A 107 0.73 19.32 -10.66
C ALA A 107 -0.56 20.03 -10.22
N PRO A 108 -0.51 21.32 -9.83
CA PRO A 108 -1.73 22.09 -9.72
C PRO A 108 -2.33 22.24 -11.12
N VAL A 109 -3.60 21.83 -11.25
CA VAL A 109 -4.43 22.14 -12.42
C VAL A 109 -4.48 23.66 -12.56
N HIS A 110 -3.67 24.21 -13.46
CA HIS A 110 -3.84 25.59 -13.88
C HIS A 110 -5.17 25.68 -14.62
N GLN A 111 -6.18 26.22 -13.93
CA GLN A 111 -7.35 26.79 -14.56
C GLN A 111 -6.87 27.85 -15.57
N GLN A 112 -7.01 27.56 -16.86
CA GLN A 112 -6.92 28.58 -17.90
C GLN A 112 -8.09 29.56 -17.71
N PRO A 113 -7.85 30.88 -17.60
CA PRO A 113 -8.93 31.85 -17.71
C PRO A 113 -9.41 31.88 -19.17
N GLN A 114 -10.71 31.68 -19.36
CA GLN A 114 -11.36 31.84 -20.66
C GLN A 114 -11.16 33.28 -21.16
N ALA A 115 -10.73 33.39 -22.40
CA ALA A 115 -10.46 34.63 -23.08
C ALA A 115 -11.72 35.49 -23.23
N VAL A 116 -11.53 36.79 -22.99
CA VAL A 116 -12.44 37.87 -23.31
C VAL A 116 -12.71 37.91 -24.82
N ALA A 117 -13.98 38.03 -25.20
CA ALA A 117 -14.41 38.59 -26.47
C ALA A 117 -15.45 39.66 -26.17
#